data_AF-A0A7Y5BPX6-F1
#
_entry.id   AF-A0A7Y5BPX6-F1
#
_cell.length_a   1.000
_cell.length_b   1.000
_cell.length_c   1.000
_cell.angle_alpha   90.00
_cell.angle_beta   90.00
_cell.angle_gamma   90.00
#
_symmetry.space_group_name_H-M   'P 1'
#
loop_
_entity.id
_entity.type
_entity.pdbx_description
1 polymer ?
#
loop_
_entity_poly.entity_id
_entity_poly.type
_entity_poly.pdbx_seq_one_letter_code
_entity_poly.pdbx_strand_id
1 'polypeptide(L)'
;MGKQQLFFKWLALSAVAEWLIMRTATRAAIHIPKSPTFITIYQGLNTVGQVTAAFVALLSLGLLLTIAWHDRRQIWLSLILGGLAMLGILFLIIVPPTWLAFGYQLLAVMAVLLICSRAFWGQDVAGGRRGWQGVAVLLFPALALFTGLLVQLLPNLYKLFGWPGPPLLTIALFNLGELFVIVSVGVWWWVSHLLYGRFASWQIWLFAAIPMVFFAISFWRDAAMTGILTIWSTGLTLYLPWPVYALALWLAGVTILATWKQTPAVAYAILLLISAGYAPQLSSQLFCAIIGIWLLMPAPVHQPVKDYVAQPVRLAPRPHEILAKQ
;
A
#
# COMPACT_ATOMS: atom_id res chain seq x y z
N MET A 1 12.34 -17.59 -2.67
CA MET A 1 11.60 -16.55 -1.91
C MET A 1 12.49 -15.44 -1.32
N GLY A 2 13.67 -15.74 -0.74
CA GLY A 2 14.49 -14.71 -0.05
C GLY A 2 14.95 -13.50 -0.90
N LYS A 3 15.32 -13.68 -2.18
CA LYS A 3 15.76 -12.57 -3.03
C LYS A 3 14.64 -11.58 -3.38
N GLN A 4 13.43 -12.04 -3.72
CA GLN A 4 12.29 -11.17 -4.01
C GLN A 4 11.83 -10.38 -2.78
N GLN A 5 11.81 -11.00 -1.60
CA GLN A 5 11.49 -10.31 -0.34
C GLN A 5 12.47 -9.16 -0.06
N LEU A 6 13.75 -9.34 -0.40
CA LEU A 6 14.76 -8.28 -0.28
C LEU A 6 14.43 -7.08 -1.19
N PHE A 7 14.02 -7.32 -2.44
CA PHE A 7 13.63 -6.24 -3.36
C PHE A 7 12.38 -5.48 -2.87
N PHE A 8 11.35 -6.19 -2.37
CA PHE A 8 10.17 -5.52 -1.80
C PHE A 8 10.53 -4.70 -0.55
N LYS A 9 11.42 -5.21 0.30
CA LYS A 9 11.93 -4.47 1.46
C LYS A 9 12.62 -3.18 1.03
N TRP A 10 13.53 -3.26 0.06
CA TRP A 10 14.24 -2.08 -0.45
C TRP A 10 13.29 -1.09 -1.09
N LEU A 11 12.34 -1.55 -1.91
CA LEU A 11 11.33 -0.66 -2.49
C LEU A 11 10.53 0.05 -1.39
N ALA A 12 10.06 -0.67 -0.37
CA ALA A 12 9.30 -0.09 0.73
C ALA A 12 10.10 0.95 1.51
N LEU A 13 11.35 0.63 1.89
CA LEU A 13 12.21 1.57 2.61
C LEU A 13 12.55 2.81 1.77
N SER A 14 12.85 2.62 0.50
CA SER A 14 13.16 3.73 -0.41
C SER A 14 11.94 4.59 -0.72
N ALA A 15 10.74 4.00 -0.81
CA ALA A 15 9.49 4.74 -0.98
C ALA A 15 9.19 5.62 0.24
N VAL A 16 9.41 5.09 1.46
CA VAL A 16 9.28 5.87 2.69
C VAL A 16 10.30 7.00 2.73
N ALA A 17 11.56 6.73 2.37
CA ALA A 17 12.61 7.75 2.33
C ALA A 17 12.30 8.85 1.30
N GLU A 18 11.88 8.49 0.10
CA GLU A 18 11.43 9.44 -0.93
C GLU A 18 10.27 10.28 -0.41
N TRP A 19 9.23 9.65 0.14
CA TRP A 19 8.07 10.36 0.68
C TRP A 19 8.48 11.38 1.74
N LEU A 20 9.24 10.96 2.76
CA LEU A 20 9.65 11.81 3.87
C LEU A 20 10.56 12.95 3.42
N ILE A 21 11.49 12.69 2.52
CA ILE A 21 12.46 13.70 2.07
C ILE A 21 11.83 14.63 1.04
N MET A 22 11.32 14.10 -0.08
CA MET A 22 10.90 14.89 -1.25
C MET A 22 9.48 15.44 -1.17
N ARG A 23 8.58 14.77 -0.46
CA ARG A 23 7.18 15.22 -0.39
C ARG A 23 6.85 15.89 0.94
N THR A 24 7.55 15.51 2.01
CA THR A 24 7.33 16.12 3.33
C THR A 24 8.37 17.19 3.65
N ALA A 25 9.65 16.83 3.79
CA ALA A 25 10.68 17.74 4.31
C ALA A 25 11.01 18.90 3.35
N THR A 26 11.24 18.62 2.07
CA THR A 26 11.54 19.67 1.08
C THR A 26 10.34 20.58 0.81
N ARG A 27 9.11 20.09 1.00
CA ARG A 27 7.91 20.93 0.90
C ARG A 27 7.69 21.78 2.14
N ALA A 28 7.95 21.23 3.34
CA ALA A 28 7.96 22.01 4.57
C ALA A 28 9.01 23.14 4.54
N ALA A 29 10.15 22.88 3.89
CA ALA A 29 11.21 23.87 3.71
C ALA A 29 10.79 25.13 2.93
N ILE A 30 9.71 25.08 2.13
CA ILE A 30 9.19 26.25 1.40
C ILE A 30 8.78 27.38 2.36
N HIS A 31 8.38 27.01 3.58
CA HIS A 31 7.88 27.93 4.60
C HIS A 31 8.96 28.42 5.57
N ILE A 32 10.21 27.98 5.39
CA ILE A 32 11.33 28.38 6.25
C ILE A 32 12.11 29.53 5.57
N PRO A 33 12.47 30.59 6.31
CA PRO A 33 13.32 31.65 5.78
C PRO A 33 14.63 31.11 5.20
N LYS A 34 14.97 31.56 3.99
CA LYS A 34 16.06 31.02 3.17
C LYS A 34 17.40 31.67 3.52
N SER A 35 17.94 31.34 4.69
CA SER A 35 19.33 31.70 5.01
C SER A 35 20.31 30.93 4.10
N PRO A 36 21.54 31.44 3.87
CA PRO A 36 22.54 30.75 3.06
C PRO A 36 22.79 29.31 3.53
N THR A 37 22.90 29.07 4.84
CA THR A 37 23.06 27.73 5.42
C THR A 37 21.86 26.84 5.14
N PHE A 38 20.64 27.38 5.25
CA PHE A 38 19.42 26.63 4.97
C PHE A 38 19.31 26.24 3.50
N ILE A 39 19.72 27.12 2.58
CA ILE A 39 19.75 26.84 1.14
C ILE A 39 20.67 25.64 0.85
N THR A 40 21.86 25.58 1.44
CA THR A 40 22.78 24.45 1.27
C THR A 40 22.19 23.14 1.77
N ILE A 41 21.55 23.15 2.96
CA ILE A 41 20.87 21.97 3.52
C ILE A 41 19.73 21.53 2.60
N TYR A 42 18.93 22.49 2.12
CA TYR A 42 17.81 22.24 1.21
C TYR A 42 18.26 21.63 -0.12
N GLN A 43 19.36 22.12 -0.70
CA GLN A 43 19.96 21.54 -1.91
C GLN A 43 20.46 20.10 -1.67
N GLY A 44 21.07 19.85 -0.52
CA GLY A 44 21.47 18.50 -0.11
C GLY A 44 20.27 17.55 0.00
N LEU A 45 19.21 17.97 0.70
CA LEU A 45 17.97 17.21 0.82
C LEU A 45 17.33 16.92 -0.54
N ASN A 46 17.26 17.91 -1.43
CA ASN A 46 16.75 17.73 -2.79
C ASN A 46 17.58 16.72 -3.58
N THR A 47 18.91 16.76 -3.47
CA THR A 47 19.81 15.84 -4.18
C THR A 47 19.58 14.40 -3.70
N VAL A 48 19.58 14.18 -2.37
CA VAL A 48 19.29 12.87 -1.78
C VAL A 48 17.90 12.39 -2.18
N GLY A 49 16.92 13.30 -2.15
CA GLY A 49 15.55 13.01 -2.51
C GLY A 49 15.34 12.65 -3.99
N GLN A 50 16.08 13.27 -4.91
CA GLN A 50 16.07 12.87 -6.33
C GLN A 50 16.65 11.48 -6.52
N VAL A 51 17.75 11.15 -5.82
CA VAL A 51 18.36 9.82 -5.87
C VAL A 51 17.39 8.76 -5.35
N THR A 52 16.71 9.01 -4.21
CA THR A 52 15.72 8.08 -3.68
C THR A 52 14.52 7.95 -4.61
N ALA A 53 14.02 9.04 -5.20
CA ALA A 53 12.94 9.00 -6.18
C ALA A 53 13.29 8.18 -7.43
N ALA A 54 14.50 8.35 -7.97
CA ALA A 54 14.99 7.55 -9.10
C ALA A 54 15.06 6.06 -8.72
N PHE A 55 15.56 5.75 -7.52
CA PHE A 55 15.64 4.37 -7.04
C PHE A 55 14.26 3.73 -6.86
N VAL A 56 13.28 4.47 -6.31
CA VAL A 56 11.88 4.03 -6.22
C VAL A 56 11.29 3.80 -7.60
N ALA A 57 11.52 4.70 -8.56
CA ALA A 57 11.02 4.55 -9.93
C ALA A 57 11.58 3.28 -10.59
N LEU A 58 12.89 3.05 -10.51
CA LEU A 58 13.54 1.87 -11.09
C LEU A 58 13.10 0.56 -10.41
N LEU A 59 13.07 0.53 -9.07
CA LEU A 59 12.66 -0.67 -8.34
C LEU A 59 11.18 -0.99 -8.54
N SER A 60 10.30 0.01 -8.50
CA SER A 60 8.87 -0.19 -8.70
C SER A 60 8.58 -0.68 -10.12
N LEU A 61 9.21 -0.09 -11.13
CA LEU A 61 9.10 -0.54 -12.52
C LEU A 61 9.60 -1.98 -12.68
N GLY A 62 10.80 -2.29 -12.19
CA GLY A 62 11.39 -3.63 -12.29
C GLY A 62 10.56 -4.70 -11.57
N LEU A 63 10.03 -4.39 -10.38
CA LEU A 63 9.15 -5.30 -9.65
C LEU A 63 7.79 -5.47 -10.33
N LEU A 64 7.19 -4.39 -10.86
CA LEU A 64 5.94 -4.46 -11.60
C LEU A 64 6.07 -5.37 -12.83
N LEU A 65 7.16 -5.21 -13.60
CA LEU A 65 7.47 -6.06 -14.75
C LEU A 65 7.77 -7.51 -14.33
N THR A 66 8.44 -7.71 -13.19
CA THR A 66 8.67 -9.04 -12.63
C THR A 66 7.36 -9.73 -12.26
N ILE A 67 6.42 -9.00 -11.66
CA ILE A 67 5.07 -9.50 -11.34
C ILE A 67 4.34 -9.85 -12.65
N ALA A 68 4.34 -8.94 -13.62
CA ALA A 68 3.73 -9.17 -14.93
C ALA A 68 4.29 -10.42 -15.62
N TRP A 69 5.61 -10.64 -15.55
CA TRP A 69 6.27 -11.82 -16.10
C TRP A 69 5.91 -13.10 -15.35
N HIS A 70 5.93 -13.07 -14.02
CA HIS A 70 5.66 -14.26 -13.20
C HIS A 70 4.21 -14.73 -13.36
N ASP A 71 3.28 -13.79 -13.46
CA ASP A 71 1.85 -14.05 -13.63
C ASP A 71 1.44 -14.22 -15.10
N ARG A 72 2.36 -14.54 -16.03
CA ARG A 72 2.08 -14.70 -17.49
C ARG A 72 0.95 -15.65 -17.86
N ARG A 73 0.53 -16.53 -16.95
CA ARG A 73 -0.66 -17.39 -17.14
C ARG A 73 -1.97 -16.59 -17.12
N GLN A 74 -1.98 -15.43 -16.44
CA GLN A 74 -3.07 -14.46 -16.44
C GLN A 74 -2.77 -13.36 -17.45
N ILE A 75 -2.95 -13.70 -18.73
CA ILE A 75 -2.56 -12.86 -19.88
C ILE A 75 -3.04 -11.42 -19.71
N TRP A 76 -4.28 -11.19 -19.29
CA TRP A 76 -4.85 -9.85 -19.11
C TRP A 76 -4.12 -9.01 -18.07
N LEU A 77 -3.87 -9.54 -16.87
CA LEU A 77 -3.16 -8.80 -15.82
C LEU A 77 -1.74 -8.48 -16.26
N SER A 78 -1.02 -9.45 -16.82
CA SER A 78 0.34 -9.24 -17.33
C SER A 78 0.40 -8.17 -18.43
N LEU A 79 -0.54 -8.18 -19.38
CA LEU A 79 -0.63 -7.18 -20.44
C LEU A 79 -0.92 -5.79 -19.87
N ILE A 80 -1.84 -5.69 -18.90
CA ILE A 80 -2.18 -4.41 -18.27
C ILE A 80 -1.00 -3.84 -17.49
N LEU A 81 -0.31 -4.66 -16.68
CA LEU A 81 0.87 -4.24 -15.94
C LEU A 81 2.03 -3.85 -16.88
N GLY A 82 2.22 -4.60 -17.96
CA GLY A 82 3.19 -4.28 -19.01
C GLY A 82 2.84 -2.97 -19.74
N GLY A 83 1.56 -2.75 -20.04
CA GLY A 83 1.06 -1.51 -20.64
C GLY A 83 1.25 -0.30 -19.71
N LEU A 84 0.98 -0.44 -18.42
CA LEU A 84 1.26 0.59 -17.42
C LEU A 84 2.76 0.93 -17.36
N ALA A 85 3.63 -0.09 -17.34
CA ALA A 85 5.07 0.11 -17.37
C ALA A 85 5.53 0.83 -18.66
N MET A 86 5.05 0.38 -19.83
CA MET A 86 5.38 0.97 -21.12
C MET A 86 4.93 2.43 -21.22
N LEU A 87 3.68 2.73 -20.86
CA LEU A 87 3.15 4.09 -20.85
C LEU A 87 3.87 4.96 -19.81
N GLY A 88 4.19 4.41 -18.65
CA GLY A 88 4.98 5.10 -17.62
C GLY A 88 6.36 5.51 -18.12
N ILE A 89 7.05 4.66 -18.90
CA ILE A 89 8.32 5.00 -19.56
C ILE A 89 8.10 6.04 -20.66
N LEU A 90 7.05 5.87 -21.47
CA LEU A 90 6.71 6.80 -22.54
C LEU A 90 6.48 8.23 -22.01
N PHE A 91 5.83 8.37 -20.84
CA PHE A 91 5.58 9.66 -20.20
C PHE A 91 6.84 10.37 -19.68
N LEU A 92 8.00 9.70 -19.68
CA LEU A 92 9.29 10.37 -19.44
C LEU A 92 9.74 11.20 -20.65
N ILE A 93 9.24 10.87 -21.84
CA ILE A 93 9.68 11.47 -23.11
C ILE A 93 8.60 12.44 -23.62
N ILE A 94 7.33 12.11 -23.42
CA ILE A 94 6.20 12.90 -23.91
C ILE A 94 5.30 13.36 -22.77
N VAL A 95 4.78 14.58 -22.87
CA VAL A 95 3.68 15.03 -22.03
C VAL A 95 2.41 14.32 -22.50
N PRO A 96 1.72 13.54 -21.64
CA PRO A 96 0.62 12.71 -22.09
C PRO A 96 -0.57 13.57 -22.54
N PRO A 97 -1.05 13.44 -23.79
CA PRO A 97 -2.32 14.04 -24.18
C PRO A 97 -3.47 13.37 -23.41
N THR A 98 -4.62 14.04 -23.32
CA THR A 98 -5.76 13.62 -22.48
C THR A 98 -6.20 12.18 -22.74
N TRP A 99 -6.26 11.74 -24.00
CA TRP A 99 -6.67 10.37 -24.35
C TRP A 99 -5.67 9.31 -23.85
N LEU A 100 -4.38 9.64 -23.84
CA LEU A 100 -3.33 8.72 -23.39
C LEU A 100 -3.28 8.66 -21.86
N ALA A 101 -3.46 9.81 -21.19
CA ALA A 101 -3.62 9.87 -19.74
C ALA A 101 -4.88 9.10 -19.28
N PHE A 102 -5.99 9.24 -20.00
CA PHE A 102 -7.21 8.47 -19.78
C PHE A 102 -6.96 6.97 -19.94
N GLY A 103 -6.30 6.55 -21.01
CA GLY A 103 -5.94 5.14 -21.24
C GLY A 103 -5.06 4.58 -20.13
N TYR A 104 -4.06 5.34 -19.67
CA TYR A 104 -3.20 4.95 -18.55
C TYR A 104 -3.99 4.75 -17.24
N GLN A 105 -4.89 5.67 -16.92
CA GLN A 105 -5.74 5.56 -15.72
C GLN A 105 -6.74 4.41 -15.83
N LEU A 106 -7.29 4.14 -17.02
CA LEU A 106 -8.17 3.00 -17.26
C LEU A 106 -7.42 1.67 -17.05
N LEU A 107 -6.20 1.55 -17.55
CA LEU A 107 -5.34 0.39 -17.28
C LEU A 107 -5.08 0.23 -15.77
N ALA A 108 -4.84 1.33 -15.06
CA ALA A 108 -4.63 1.29 -13.61
C ALA A 108 -5.88 0.79 -12.88
N VAL A 109 -7.06 1.29 -13.25
CA VAL A 109 -8.36 0.83 -12.71
C VAL A 109 -8.54 -0.67 -12.97
N MET A 110 -8.29 -1.12 -14.21
CA MET A 110 -8.39 -2.53 -14.56
C MET A 110 -7.39 -3.40 -13.79
N ALA A 111 -6.17 -2.92 -13.54
CA ALA A 111 -5.19 -3.64 -12.74
C ALA A 111 -5.71 -3.89 -11.31
N VAL A 112 -6.27 -2.86 -10.66
CA VAL A 112 -6.86 -2.98 -9.33
C VAL A 112 -8.03 -3.98 -9.33
N LEU A 113 -8.94 -3.88 -10.30
CA LEU A 113 -10.08 -4.78 -10.41
C LEU A 113 -9.64 -6.24 -10.62
N LEU A 114 -8.66 -6.49 -11.48
CA LEU A 114 -8.15 -7.84 -11.73
C LEU A 114 -7.44 -8.43 -10.51
N ILE A 115 -6.60 -7.64 -9.83
CA ILE A 115 -5.93 -8.05 -8.58
C ILE A 115 -6.98 -8.44 -7.53
N CYS A 116 -8.02 -7.61 -7.33
CA CYS A 116 -9.11 -7.92 -6.43
C CYS A 116 -9.88 -9.17 -6.86
N SER A 117 -10.28 -9.28 -8.13
CA SER A 117 -11.05 -10.42 -8.64
C SER A 117 -10.32 -11.75 -8.41
N ARG A 118 -8.98 -11.77 -8.58
CA ARG A 118 -8.15 -12.93 -8.29
C ARG A 118 -8.17 -13.31 -6.81
N ALA A 119 -8.12 -12.33 -5.91
CA ALA A 119 -8.20 -12.61 -4.48
C ALA A 119 -9.55 -13.18 -4.07
N PHE A 120 -10.65 -12.77 -4.72
CA PHE A 120 -11.98 -13.35 -4.48
C PHE A 120 -12.13 -14.75 -5.07
N TRP A 121 -11.66 -14.98 -6.30
CA TRP A 121 -11.87 -16.24 -7.03
C TRP A 121 -10.82 -17.31 -6.68
N GLY A 122 -9.66 -16.91 -6.15
CA GLY A 122 -8.60 -17.80 -5.71
C GLY A 122 -8.79 -18.37 -4.30
N GLN A 123 -9.87 -17.99 -3.60
CA GLN A 123 -10.21 -18.60 -2.32
C GLN A 123 -11.09 -19.83 -2.55
N ASP A 124 -10.55 -21.01 -2.28
CA ASP A 124 -11.39 -22.19 -2.08
C ASP A 124 -12.33 -21.92 -0.90
N VAL A 125 -13.63 -22.09 -1.15
CA VAL A 125 -14.77 -21.82 -0.26
C VAL A 125 -14.69 -22.59 1.08
N ALA A 126 -13.73 -23.48 1.25
CA ALA A 126 -13.48 -24.27 2.45
C ALA A 126 -12.96 -23.45 3.66
N GLY A 127 -12.57 -22.17 3.48
CA GLY A 127 -11.80 -21.38 4.44
C GLY A 127 -12.54 -20.53 5.49
N GLY A 128 -13.85 -20.69 5.73
CA GLY A 128 -14.58 -20.04 6.85
C GLY A 128 -14.24 -18.56 7.15
N ARG A 129 -14.25 -18.15 8.45
CA ARG A 129 -13.96 -16.77 8.91
C ARG A 129 -12.56 -16.25 8.52
N ARG A 130 -11.58 -17.13 8.27
CA ARG A 130 -10.20 -16.74 7.90
C ARG A 130 -10.10 -16.24 6.45
N GLY A 131 -10.97 -16.72 5.55
CA GLY A 131 -11.00 -16.25 4.15
C GLY A 131 -11.42 -14.78 4.04
N TRP A 132 -12.52 -14.40 4.70
CA TRP A 132 -13.05 -13.03 4.63
C TRP A 132 -12.12 -11.98 5.23
N GLN A 133 -11.41 -12.32 6.31
CA GLN A 133 -10.41 -11.43 6.92
C GLN A 133 -9.24 -11.14 5.97
N GLY A 134 -8.77 -12.14 5.23
CA GLY A 134 -7.74 -11.95 4.20
C GLY A 134 -8.22 -11.09 3.05
N VAL A 135 -9.46 -11.25 2.61
CA VAL A 135 -10.07 -10.39 1.57
C VAL A 135 -10.21 -8.95 2.05
N ALA A 136 -10.67 -8.73 3.28
CA ALA A 136 -10.89 -7.39 3.83
C ALA A 136 -9.58 -6.57 3.88
N VAL A 137 -8.46 -7.20 4.25
CA VAL A 137 -7.13 -6.57 4.28
C VAL A 137 -6.72 -5.98 2.93
N LEU A 138 -7.11 -6.64 1.82
CA LEU A 138 -6.88 -6.19 0.45
C LEU A 138 -7.96 -5.21 -0.04
N LEU A 139 -9.22 -5.50 0.26
CA LEU A 139 -10.37 -4.85 -0.37
C LEU A 139 -10.42 -3.35 -0.06
N PHE A 140 -10.27 -2.97 1.21
CA PHE A 140 -10.35 -1.56 1.60
C PHE A 140 -9.25 -0.68 0.99
N PRO A 141 -7.96 -1.06 1.00
CA PRO A 141 -6.94 -0.25 0.32
C PRO A 141 -7.09 -0.27 -1.20
N ALA A 142 -7.60 -1.36 -1.78
CA ALA A 142 -7.92 -1.40 -3.20
C ALA A 142 -9.09 -0.48 -3.55
N LEU A 143 -10.13 -0.38 -2.71
CA LEU A 143 -11.23 0.57 -2.88
C LEU A 143 -10.77 2.02 -2.72
N ALA A 144 -9.85 2.29 -1.79
CA ALA A 144 -9.21 3.60 -1.68
C ALA A 144 -8.43 3.96 -2.95
N LEU A 145 -7.60 3.04 -3.48
CA LEU A 145 -6.89 3.28 -4.72
C LEU A 145 -7.84 3.45 -5.92
N PHE A 146 -8.87 2.60 -6.01
CA PHE A 146 -9.88 2.64 -7.08
C PHE A 146 -10.62 3.97 -7.11
N THR A 147 -11.13 4.45 -5.97
CA THR A 147 -11.80 5.76 -5.87
C THR A 147 -10.86 6.91 -6.21
N GLY A 148 -9.61 6.88 -5.75
CA GLY A 148 -8.59 7.86 -6.14
C GLY A 148 -8.30 7.86 -7.64
N LEU A 149 -8.25 6.69 -8.29
CA LEU A 149 -8.10 6.57 -9.73
C LEU A 149 -9.33 7.09 -10.48
N LEU A 150 -10.55 6.84 -9.99
CA LEU A 150 -11.78 7.41 -10.58
C LEU A 150 -11.79 8.93 -10.52
N VAL A 151 -11.36 9.52 -9.39
CA VAL A 151 -11.20 10.97 -9.23
C VAL A 151 -10.25 11.55 -10.29
N GLN A 152 -9.18 10.83 -10.65
CA GLN A 152 -8.26 11.28 -11.69
C GLN A 152 -8.76 11.00 -13.12
N LEU A 153 -9.56 9.94 -13.31
CA LEU A 153 -10.15 9.53 -14.58
C LEU A 153 -11.24 10.48 -15.05
N LEU A 154 -12.10 10.92 -14.13
CA LEU A 154 -13.26 11.76 -14.41
C LEU A 154 -12.91 13.08 -15.13
N PRO A 155 -11.91 13.87 -14.71
CA PRO A 155 -11.51 15.07 -15.45
C PRO A 155 -11.06 14.78 -16.89
N ASN A 156 -10.37 13.67 -17.12
CA ASN A 156 -9.95 13.29 -18.47
C ASN A 156 -11.15 12.85 -19.32
N LEU A 157 -12.12 12.13 -18.74
CA LEU A 157 -13.37 11.78 -19.39
C LEU A 157 -14.15 13.05 -19.80
N TYR A 158 -14.35 13.99 -18.87
CA TYR A 158 -15.04 15.26 -19.14
C TYR A 158 -14.38 16.05 -20.27
N LYS A 159 -13.04 16.13 -20.25
CA LYS A 159 -12.27 16.80 -21.30
C LYS A 159 -12.41 16.12 -22.67
N LEU A 160 -12.42 14.79 -22.74
CA LEU A 160 -12.57 14.04 -23.99
C LEU A 160 -13.95 14.22 -24.61
N PHE A 161 -14.99 14.28 -23.78
CA PHE A 161 -16.37 14.47 -24.25
C PHE A 161 -16.80 15.93 -24.36
N GLY A 162 -15.93 16.88 -24.00
CA GLY A 162 -16.24 18.31 -24.03
C GLY A 162 -17.36 18.72 -23.07
N TRP A 163 -17.55 17.97 -21.98
CA TRP A 163 -18.61 18.26 -21.01
C TRP A 163 -18.30 19.51 -20.19
N PRO A 164 -19.28 20.41 -19.98
CA PRO A 164 -19.07 21.63 -19.22
C PRO A 164 -18.98 21.35 -17.71
N GLY A 165 -18.27 22.25 -17.00
CA GLY A 165 -18.20 22.24 -15.54
C GLY A 165 -17.24 21.21 -14.95
N PRO A 166 -17.09 21.21 -13.61
CA PRO A 166 -16.28 20.22 -12.92
C PRO A 166 -16.97 18.85 -12.97
N PRO A 167 -16.20 17.73 -12.95
CA PRO A 167 -16.80 16.42 -12.93
C PRO A 167 -17.69 16.20 -11.71
N LEU A 168 -18.92 15.74 -11.96
CA LEU A 168 -19.85 15.36 -10.90
C LEU A 168 -19.23 14.26 -10.05
N LEU A 169 -19.63 14.19 -8.77
CA LEU A 169 -19.19 13.18 -7.80
C LEU A 169 -17.72 13.23 -7.39
N THR A 170 -16.87 14.10 -7.97
CA THR A 170 -15.43 14.18 -7.63
C THR A 170 -15.20 14.32 -6.12
N ILE A 171 -15.90 15.25 -5.47
CA ILE A 171 -15.79 15.48 -4.02
C ILE A 171 -16.27 14.27 -3.22
N ALA A 172 -17.41 13.69 -3.60
CA ALA A 172 -17.97 12.53 -2.90
C ALA A 172 -17.05 11.31 -3.00
N LEU A 173 -16.51 11.04 -4.20
CA LEU A 173 -15.53 9.98 -4.42
C LEU A 173 -14.23 10.25 -3.65
N PHE A 174 -13.79 11.50 -3.60
CA PHE A 174 -12.61 11.88 -2.84
C PHE A 174 -12.76 11.55 -1.35
N ASN A 175 -13.85 12.02 -0.74
CA ASN A 175 -14.15 11.80 0.68
C ASN A 175 -14.35 10.30 1.00
N LEU A 176 -15.00 9.57 0.08
CA LEU A 176 -15.20 8.12 0.22
C LEU A 176 -13.87 7.37 0.16
N GLY A 177 -12.97 7.74 -0.76
CA GLY A 177 -11.64 7.14 -0.84
C GLY A 177 -10.80 7.42 0.39
N GLU A 178 -10.85 8.64 0.92
CA GLU A 178 -10.21 9.02 2.18
C GLU A 178 -10.76 8.21 3.37
N LEU A 179 -12.07 7.98 3.43
CA LEU A 179 -12.67 7.07 4.42
C LEU A 179 -12.13 5.64 4.26
N PHE A 180 -12.01 5.12 3.03
CA PHE A 180 -11.43 3.80 2.79
C PHE A 180 -9.97 3.71 3.23
N VAL A 181 -9.17 4.78 3.11
CA VAL A 181 -7.79 4.80 3.66
C VAL A 181 -7.81 4.59 5.17
N ILE A 182 -8.67 5.32 5.90
CA ILE A 182 -8.77 5.18 7.36
C ILE A 182 -9.29 3.80 7.76
N VAL A 183 -10.34 3.32 7.10
CA VAL A 183 -10.89 1.99 7.38
C VAL A 183 -9.87 0.89 7.09
N SER A 184 -9.04 1.05 6.05
CA SER A 184 -7.95 0.10 5.74
C SER A 184 -7.03 -0.11 6.93
N VAL A 185 -6.64 0.97 7.61
CA VAL A 185 -5.79 0.90 8.81
C VAL A 185 -6.48 0.15 9.94
N GLY A 186 -7.75 0.45 10.19
CA GLY A 186 -8.55 -0.25 11.20
C GLY A 186 -8.64 -1.75 10.92
N VAL A 187 -8.87 -2.12 9.67
CA VAL A 187 -8.93 -3.52 9.21
C VAL A 187 -7.56 -4.20 9.34
N TRP A 188 -6.47 -3.56 8.93
CA TRP A 188 -5.12 -4.11 9.07
C TRP A 188 -4.76 -4.37 10.52
N TRP A 189 -5.03 -3.40 11.40
CA TRP A 189 -4.80 -3.55 12.83
C TRP A 189 -5.64 -4.69 13.40
N TRP A 190 -6.95 -4.67 13.16
CA TRP A 190 -7.90 -5.68 13.67
C TRP A 190 -7.55 -7.09 13.20
N VAL A 191 -7.30 -7.28 11.90
CA VAL A 191 -6.96 -8.58 11.32
C VAL A 191 -5.59 -9.03 11.81
N SER A 192 -4.62 -8.13 11.95
CA SER A 192 -3.32 -8.49 12.51
C SER A 192 -3.42 -8.95 13.97
N HIS A 193 -4.28 -8.30 14.75
CA HIS A 193 -4.53 -8.66 16.14
C HIS A 193 -5.23 -10.03 16.26
N LEU A 194 -6.29 -10.25 15.48
CA LEU A 194 -7.09 -11.48 15.51
C LEU A 194 -6.38 -12.70 14.92
N LEU A 195 -5.74 -12.57 13.74
CA LEU A 195 -5.16 -13.72 13.05
C LEU A 195 -3.83 -14.15 13.66
N TYR A 196 -3.05 -13.19 14.17
CA TYR A 196 -1.70 -13.47 14.65
C TYR A 196 -1.61 -13.51 16.19
N GLY A 197 -2.72 -13.27 16.90
CA GLY A 197 -2.85 -13.48 18.36
C GLY A 197 -1.88 -12.64 19.20
N ARG A 198 -1.52 -11.45 18.72
CA ARG A 198 -0.39 -10.68 19.27
C ARG A 198 -0.82 -9.47 20.04
N PHE A 199 -0.54 -9.50 21.33
CA PHE A 199 -0.26 -8.29 22.08
C PHE A 199 1.11 -7.80 21.63
N ALA A 200 1.14 -6.73 20.83
CA ALA A 200 2.39 -6.03 20.57
C ALA A 200 2.98 -5.59 21.91
N SER A 201 4.29 -5.79 22.09
CA SER A 201 4.97 -5.34 23.31
C SER A 201 4.74 -3.84 23.48
N TRP A 202 4.69 -3.35 24.72
CA TRP A 202 4.49 -1.93 25.00
C TRP A 202 5.49 -1.03 24.25
N GLN A 203 6.70 -1.54 24.00
CA GLN A 203 7.74 -0.87 23.20
C GLN A 203 7.28 -0.59 21.77
N ILE A 204 6.60 -1.54 21.12
CA ILE A 204 6.05 -1.36 19.76
C ILE A 204 5.02 -0.24 19.75
N TRP A 205 4.12 -0.23 20.73
CA TRP A 205 3.12 0.84 20.89
C TRP A 205 3.79 2.20 21.08
N LEU A 206 4.83 2.28 21.92
CA LEU A 206 5.56 3.52 22.15
C LEU A 206 6.26 4.03 20.89
N PHE A 207 7.03 3.17 20.19
CA PHE A 207 7.74 3.58 18.98
C PHE A 207 6.79 3.94 17.83
N ALA A 208 5.67 3.22 17.70
CA ALA A 208 4.65 3.54 16.71
C ALA A 208 3.93 4.88 16.99
N ALA A 209 3.98 5.39 18.22
CA ALA A 209 3.36 6.67 18.57
C ALA A 209 4.15 7.86 18.01
N ILE A 210 5.41 7.69 17.61
CA ILE A 210 6.28 8.79 17.15
C ILE A 210 5.65 9.57 15.98
N PRO A 211 5.24 8.96 14.85
CA PRO A 211 4.61 9.70 13.75
C PRO A 211 3.29 10.37 14.16
N MET A 212 2.52 9.72 15.04
CA MET A 212 1.26 10.26 15.56
C MET A 212 1.49 11.53 16.39
N VAL A 213 2.47 11.50 17.29
CA VAL A 213 2.83 12.66 18.14
C VAL A 213 3.36 13.81 17.29
N PHE A 214 4.21 13.54 16.30
CA PHE A 214 4.69 14.55 15.37
C PHE A 214 3.54 15.21 14.59
N PHE A 215 2.61 14.40 14.07
CA PHE A 215 1.42 14.91 13.38
C PHE A 215 0.53 15.75 14.31
N ALA A 216 0.25 15.26 15.52
CA ALA A 216 -0.59 15.96 16.49
C ALA A 216 0.02 17.31 16.91
N ILE A 217 1.32 17.34 17.22
CA ILE A 217 2.04 18.58 17.57
C ILE A 217 2.04 19.54 16.39
N SER A 218 2.30 19.06 15.17
CA SER A 218 2.26 19.88 13.96
C SER A 218 0.88 20.53 13.79
N PHE A 219 -0.19 19.75 13.91
CA PHE A 219 -1.56 20.23 13.74
C PHE A 219 -1.95 21.25 14.83
N TRP A 220 -1.55 21.00 16.08
CA TRP A 220 -1.78 21.94 17.19
C TRP A 220 -1.04 23.26 17.00
N ARG A 221 0.17 23.21 16.44
CA ARG A 221 0.97 24.42 16.20
C ARG A 221 0.44 25.23 15.01
N ASP A 222 0.14 24.56 13.91
CA ASP A 222 -0.36 25.18 12.69
C ASP A 222 -1.15 24.14 11.86
N ALA A 223 -2.48 24.20 12.02
CA ALA A 223 -3.40 23.30 11.32
C ALA A 223 -3.39 23.53 9.80
N ALA A 224 -3.24 24.78 9.35
CA ALA A 224 -3.25 25.12 7.93
C ALA A 224 -2.00 24.57 7.23
N MET A 225 -0.83 24.78 7.83
CA MET A 225 0.43 24.21 7.35
C MET A 225 0.38 22.69 7.30
N THR A 226 -0.13 22.07 8.38
CA THR A 226 -0.23 20.61 8.48
C THR A 226 -1.18 20.06 7.41
N GLY A 227 -2.29 20.74 7.13
CA GLY A 227 -3.21 20.38 6.04
C GLY A 227 -2.54 20.46 4.68
N ILE A 228 -1.86 21.56 4.37
CA ILE A 228 -1.12 21.74 3.10
C ILE A 228 -0.08 20.62 2.93
N LEU A 229 0.74 20.38 3.96
CA LEU A 229 1.75 19.32 3.92
C LEU A 229 1.12 17.94 3.78
N THR A 230 -0.03 17.68 4.41
CA THR A 230 -0.72 16.40 4.27
C THR A 230 -1.22 16.18 2.84
N ILE A 231 -1.90 17.16 2.24
CA ILE A 231 -2.36 17.09 0.84
C ILE A 231 -1.16 16.85 -0.09
N TRP A 232 -0.08 17.56 0.14
CA TRP A 232 1.12 17.48 -0.67
C TRP A 232 1.90 16.18 -0.50
N SER A 233 1.91 15.63 0.71
CA SER A 233 2.72 14.47 1.06
C SER A 233 1.98 13.16 0.84
N THR A 234 0.68 13.10 1.07
CA THR A 234 -0.10 11.85 1.03
C THR A 234 -1.37 11.98 0.20
N GLY A 235 -1.70 13.15 -0.33
CA GLY A 235 -2.92 13.35 -1.11
C GLY A 235 -4.21 13.36 -0.28
N LEU A 236 -4.14 13.31 1.05
CA LEU A 236 -5.33 13.36 1.91
C LEU A 236 -5.73 14.80 2.20
N THR A 237 -7.03 15.08 2.25
CA THR A 237 -7.55 16.44 2.50
C THR A 237 -7.78 16.75 3.97
N LEU A 238 -7.65 15.75 4.85
CA LEU A 238 -8.05 15.85 6.26
C LEU A 238 -9.54 16.17 6.40
N TYR A 239 -10.38 15.54 5.57
CA TYR A 239 -11.84 15.67 5.63
C TYR A 239 -12.44 15.25 6.98
N LEU A 240 -11.85 14.25 7.64
CA LEU A 240 -12.26 13.81 8.98
C LEU A 240 -11.56 14.65 10.07
N PRO A 241 -11.99 14.56 11.34
CA PRO A 241 -11.27 15.21 12.44
C PRO A 241 -9.83 14.70 12.55
N TRP A 242 -8.86 15.61 12.76
CA TRP A 242 -7.43 15.28 12.86
C TRP A 242 -7.08 14.14 13.85
N PRO A 243 -7.78 13.93 14.99
CA PRO A 243 -7.46 12.82 15.89
C PRO A 243 -7.65 11.45 15.23
N VAL A 244 -8.54 11.35 14.24
CA VAL A 244 -8.76 10.12 13.46
C VAL A 244 -7.50 9.75 12.66
N TYR A 245 -6.85 10.72 12.02
CA TYR A 245 -5.61 10.51 11.27
C TYR A 245 -4.43 10.23 12.20
N ALA A 246 -4.37 10.93 13.33
CA ALA A 246 -3.35 10.69 14.36
C ALA A 246 -3.42 9.23 14.85
N LEU A 247 -4.63 8.76 15.19
CA LEU A 247 -4.87 7.38 15.59
C LEU A 247 -4.54 6.39 14.45
N ALA A 248 -4.94 6.70 13.21
CA ALA A 248 -4.62 5.86 12.06
C ALA A 248 -3.10 5.73 11.84
N LEU A 249 -2.33 6.82 11.95
CA LEU A 249 -0.87 6.78 11.87
C LEU A 249 -0.28 5.88 12.96
N TRP A 250 -0.81 5.97 14.18
CA TRP A 250 -0.35 5.14 15.29
C TRP A 250 -0.63 3.66 15.04
N LEU A 251 -1.87 3.30 14.70
CA LEU A 251 -2.28 1.92 14.46
C LEU A 251 -1.54 1.32 13.25
N ALA A 252 -1.35 2.08 12.18
CA ALA A 252 -0.54 1.64 11.04
C ALA A 252 0.90 1.34 11.47
N GLY A 253 1.51 2.23 12.26
CA GLY A 253 2.84 2.02 12.84
C GLY A 253 2.92 0.76 13.69
N VAL A 254 1.93 0.52 14.56
CA VAL A 254 1.85 -0.70 15.37
C VAL A 254 1.78 -1.93 14.48
N THR A 255 0.91 -1.94 13.46
CA THR A 255 0.78 -3.06 12.54
C THR A 255 2.07 -3.31 11.76
N ILE A 256 2.71 -2.29 11.22
CA ILE A 256 3.99 -2.41 10.49
C ILE A 256 5.06 -3.04 11.39
N LEU A 257 5.26 -2.49 12.59
CA LEU A 257 6.31 -2.96 13.51
C LEU A 257 6.03 -4.38 14.01
N ALA A 258 4.77 -4.71 14.32
CA ALA A 258 4.38 -6.04 14.78
C ALA A 258 4.52 -7.11 13.68
N THR A 259 4.28 -6.75 12.42
CA THR A 259 4.34 -7.68 11.27
C THR A 259 5.72 -7.74 10.59
N TRP A 260 6.61 -6.78 10.89
CA TRP A 260 7.90 -6.58 10.21
C TRP A 260 8.75 -7.85 10.02
N LYS A 261 8.84 -8.70 11.06
CA LYS A 261 9.68 -9.91 11.01
C LYS A 261 8.94 -11.17 10.54
N GLN A 262 7.62 -11.20 10.66
CA GLN A 262 6.87 -12.46 10.59
C GLN A 262 6.03 -12.58 9.34
N THR A 263 5.37 -11.48 9.01
CA THR A 263 4.60 -11.30 7.78
C THR A 263 5.15 -10.06 7.08
N PRO A 264 6.45 -10.06 6.71
CA PRO A 264 7.13 -8.89 6.16
C PRO A 264 6.43 -8.31 4.92
N ALA A 265 5.77 -9.17 4.13
CA ALA A 265 4.97 -8.74 2.98
C ALA A 265 3.86 -7.75 3.35
N VAL A 266 3.16 -7.96 4.47
CA VAL A 266 2.11 -7.05 4.96
C VAL A 266 2.72 -5.72 5.38
N ALA A 267 3.82 -5.76 6.14
CA ALA A 267 4.52 -4.54 6.55
C ALA A 267 4.99 -3.72 5.33
N TYR A 268 5.58 -4.38 4.33
CA TYR A 268 6.03 -3.72 3.11
C TYR A 268 4.85 -3.18 2.30
N ALA A 269 3.76 -3.92 2.18
CA ALA A 269 2.56 -3.45 1.51
C ALA A 269 2.00 -2.17 2.15
N ILE A 270 1.86 -2.14 3.47
CA ILE A 270 1.36 -0.96 4.20
C ILE A 270 2.30 0.24 3.97
N LEU A 271 3.62 0.05 4.07
CA LEU A 271 4.59 1.11 3.80
C LEU A 271 4.51 1.63 2.37
N LEU A 272 4.34 0.74 1.38
CA LEU A 272 4.20 1.12 -0.02
C LEU A 272 2.90 1.90 -0.26
N LEU A 273 1.79 1.51 0.37
CA LEU A 273 0.52 2.20 0.25
C LEU A 273 0.55 3.59 0.90
N ILE A 274 1.13 3.71 2.10
CA ILE A 274 1.34 5.00 2.77
C ILE A 274 2.26 5.91 1.93
N SER A 275 3.35 5.34 1.41
CA SER A 275 4.32 6.09 0.61
C SER A 275 3.81 6.41 -0.79
N ALA A 276 2.91 5.62 -1.37
CA ALA A 276 2.24 5.99 -2.60
C ALA A 276 1.33 7.22 -2.38
N GLY A 277 0.63 7.24 -1.23
CA GLY A 277 -0.39 8.23 -0.92
C GLY A 277 -1.73 7.89 -1.56
N TYR A 278 -2.76 8.65 -1.19
CA TYR A 278 -4.07 8.62 -1.81
C TYR A 278 -4.03 9.35 -3.16
N ALA A 279 -4.74 8.80 -4.16
CA ALA A 279 -4.77 9.30 -5.53
C ALA A 279 -3.35 9.57 -6.11
N PRO A 280 -2.51 8.52 -6.27
CA PRO A 280 -1.12 8.66 -6.71
C PRO A 280 -1.00 9.37 -8.06
N GLN A 281 -0.19 10.42 -8.14
CA GLN A 281 -0.09 11.29 -9.32
C GLN A 281 1.10 10.92 -10.23
N LEU A 282 2.13 10.31 -9.65
CA LEU A 282 3.31 9.84 -10.38
C LEU A 282 3.18 8.34 -10.69
N SER A 283 3.74 7.90 -11.81
CA SER A 283 3.73 6.49 -12.19
C SER A 283 4.39 5.60 -11.13
N SER A 284 5.50 6.03 -10.54
CA SER A 284 6.17 5.31 -9.46
C SER A 284 5.30 5.15 -8.21
N GLN A 285 4.51 6.17 -7.85
CA GLN A 285 3.56 6.10 -6.74
C GLN A 285 2.45 5.10 -7.04
N LEU A 286 1.89 5.14 -8.27
CA LEU A 286 0.87 4.19 -8.69
C LEU A 286 1.43 2.76 -8.70
N PHE A 287 2.64 2.54 -9.19
CA PHE A 287 3.29 1.23 -9.19
C PHE A 287 3.50 0.72 -7.77
N CYS A 288 3.97 1.58 -6.84
CA CYS A 288 4.05 1.23 -5.42
C CYS A 288 2.68 0.85 -4.84
N ALA A 289 1.61 1.58 -5.17
CA ALA A 289 0.26 1.26 -4.71
C ALA A 289 -0.23 -0.09 -5.24
N ILE A 290 -0.04 -0.36 -6.55
CA ILE A 290 -0.40 -1.62 -7.21
C ILE A 290 0.39 -2.80 -6.63
N ILE A 291 1.71 -2.63 -6.42
CA ILE A 291 2.55 -3.65 -5.79
C ILE A 291 2.12 -3.88 -4.34
N GLY A 292 1.77 -2.81 -3.61
CA GLY A 292 1.26 -2.87 -2.24
C GLY A 292 -0.01 -3.72 -2.15
N ILE A 293 -1.02 -3.45 -2.97
CA ILE A 293 -2.23 -4.29 -3.00
C ILE A 293 -1.92 -5.72 -3.47
N TRP A 294 -1.03 -5.92 -4.44
CA TRP A 294 -0.65 -7.25 -4.90
C TRP A 294 0.00 -8.08 -3.77
N LEU A 295 0.83 -7.45 -2.93
CA LEU A 295 1.45 -8.09 -1.76
C LEU A 295 0.45 -8.48 -0.66
N LEU A 296 -0.73 -7.85 -0.62
CA LEU A 296 -1.81 -8.18 0.31
C LEU A 296 -2.71 -9.32 -0.19
N MET A 297 -2.51 -9.81 -1.43
CA MET A 297 -3.26 -10.95 -1.92
C MET A 297 -2.99 -12.19 -1.05
N PRO A 298 -4.03 -12.98 -0.72
CA PRO A 298 -3.84 -14.27 -0.08
C PRO A 298 -2.94 -15.15 -0.94
N ALA A 299 -1.95 -15.81 -0.34
CA ALA A 299 -1.15 -16.79 -1.05
C ALA A 299 -2.07 -17.93 -1.53
N PRO A 300 -1.95 -18.40 -2.79
CA PRO A 300 -2.69 -19.57 -3.23
C PRO A 300 -2.27 -20.75 -2.36
N VAL A 301 -3.25 -21.48 -1.83
CA VAL A 301 -3.01 -22.71 -1.06
C VAL A 301 -2.55 -23.80 -2.03
N HIS A 302 -1.29 -23.76 -2.45
CA HIS A 302 -0.64 -24.93 -3.03
C HIS A 302 -0.02 -25.73 -1.90
N GLN A 303 -0.86 -26.45 -1.15
CA GLN A 303 -0.40 -27.68 -0.52
C GLN A 303 -0.75 -28.81 -1.49
N PRO A 304 0.23 -29.48 -2.13
CA PRO A 304 -0.03 -30.87 -2.43
C PRO A 304 -0.27 -31.53 -1.07
N VAL A 305 -1.45 -32.12 -0.88
CA VAL A 305 -1.68 -33.10 0.18
C VAL A 305 -0.75 -34.27 -0.15
N LYS A 306 0.53 -34.13 0.18
CA LYS A 306 1.48 -35.22 0.27
C LYS A 306 1.56 -35.58 1.74
N ASP A 307 1.08 -36.78 2.01
CA ASP A 307 1.39 -37.57 3.19
C ASP A 307 0.72 -37.15 4.51
N TYR A 308 -0.62 -37.10 4.50
CA TYR A 308 -1.34 -37.82 5.56
C TYR A 308 -1.48 -39.29 5.11
N VAL A 309 -0.35 -39.99 5.01
CA VAL A 309 -0.37 -41.42 5.31
C VAL A 309 -0.84 -41.46 6.74
N ALA A 310 -2.04 -42.01 6.95
CA ALA A 310 -2.53 -42.34 8.27
C ALA A 310 -1.42 -43.13 8.98
N GLN A 311 -0.65 -42.46 9.83
CA GLN A 311 0.07 -43.16 10.87
C GLN A 311 -1.05 -43.81 11.67
N PRO A 312 -1.17 -45.16 11.71
CA PRO A 312 -2.09 -45.78 12.62
C PRO A 312 -1.73 -45.23 13.99
N VAL A 313 -2.70 -44.59 14.64
CA VAL A 313 -2.59 -44.17 16.03
C VAL A 313 -2.10 -45.40 16.79
N ARG A 314 -0.82 -45.41 17.19
CA ARG A 314 -0.35 -46.34 18.21
C ARG A 314 -1.07 -45.89 19.47
N LEU A 315 -2.25 -46.46 19.68
CA LEU A 315 -2.90 -46.47 20.97
C LEU A 315 -1.83 -46.95 21.96
N ALA A 316 -1.57 -46.15 22.99
CA ALA A 316 -0.75 -46.60 24.09
C ALA A 316 -1.29 -47.97 24.57
N PRO A 317 -0.42 -48.95 24.84
CA PRO A 317 -0.85 -50.27 25.29
C PRO A 317 -1.74 -50.07 26.53
N ARG A 318 -2.88 -50.75 26.53
CA ARG A 318 -3.82 -50.63 27.63
C ARG A 318 -3.17 -51.18 28.92
N PRO A 319 -3.47 -50.63 30.11
CA PRO A 319 -2.79 -50.99 31.37
C PRO A 319 -2.77 -52.50 31.68
N HIS A 320 -3.70 -53.28 31.13
CA HIS A 320 -3.76 -54.74 31.31
C HIS A 320 -2.71 -55.52 30.50
N GLU A 321 -2.11 -54.94 29.46
CA GLU A 321 -1.07 -55.60 28.66
C GLU A 321 0.33 -55.53 29.31
N ILE A 322 0.49 -54.70 30.35
CA ILE A 322 1.76 -54.55 31.09
C ILE A 322 1.94 -55.67 32.13
N LEU A 323 0.85 -56.30 32.58
CA LEU A 323 0.87 -57.34 33.62
C LEU A 323 1.11 -58.77 33.09
N ALA A 324 1.18 -58.98 31.77
CA ALA A 324 1.44 -60.29 31.18
C ALA A 324 2.92 -60.53 30.84
N LYS A 325 3.83 -59.64 31.27
CA LYS A 325 5.29 -59.73 31.03
C LYS A 325 6.13 -59.67 32.32
N GLN A 326 5.55 -60.09 33.44
CA GLN A 326 6.28 -60.47 34.65
C GLN A 326 5.85 -61.88 35.03
#